data_AF-A0A9Q2NWG5-F1
#
_entry.id   AF-A0A9Q2NWG5-F1
#
_cell.length_a   1.000
_cell.length_b   1.000
_cell.length_c   1.000
_cell.angle_alpha   90.00
_cell.angle_beta   90.00
_cell.angle_gamma   90.00
#
_symmetry.space_group_name_H-M   'P 1'
#
loop_
_entity.id
_entity.type
_entity.pdbx_description
1 polymer ?
#
loop_
_entity_poly.entity_id
_entity_poly.type
_entity_poly.pdbx_seq_one_letter_code
_entity_poly.pdbx_strand_id
1 'polypeptide(L)'
;MDYITDQNMRYMKYWEERNVFFESLCASEQHWFFVQGYDAYIQELYLPSLSSLLNGIEATLRITLYQMDCDTAGDLSDLSPYRVLSNKLILQANNFGLEVKYLSFNEEMHFFENLNSAKPNLRDVEIVRLRNNICHGNITDFINRDLGVENSYFSPEMLKETTEKVLAISADWCEMLGRFRRKNGLLNYDTPSADQIEKDLFLYDKIKSDQE
;
A
#
# COMPACT_ATOMS: atom_id res chain seq x y z
N MET A 1 33.33 -6.50 -3.58
CA MET A 1 31.89 -6.25 -3.61
C MET A 1 31.69 -4.75 -3.64
N ASP A 2 30.92 -4.22 -4.58
CA ASP A 2 30.55 -2.83 -4.55
C ASP A 2 29.55 -2.56 -3.40
N TYR A 3 29.43 -1.29 -3.03
CA TYR A 3 28.56 -0.83 -1.95
C TYR A 3 27.10 -1.26 -2.14
N ILE A 4 26.60 -1.29 -3.38
CA ILE A 4 25.21 -1.67 -3.68
C ILE A 4 25.01 -3.17 -3.43
N THR A 5 25.96 -4.00 -3.85
CA THR A 5 25.96 -5.44 -3.57
C THR A 5 26.06 -5.73 -2.08
N ASP A 6 26.86 -4.96 -1.31
CA ASP A 6 26.92 -5.07 0.16
C ASP A 6 25.59 -4.70 0.83
N GLN A 7 24.93 -3.62 0.38
CA GLN A 7 23.60 -3.25 0.87
C GLN A 7 22.57 -4.35 0.57
N ASN A 8 22.54 -4.88 -0.65
CA ASN A 8 21.63 -5.94 -1.05
C ASN A 8 21.78 -7.21 -0.18
N MET A 9 23.00 -7.57 0.22
CA MET A 9 23.21 -8.69 1.15
C MET A 9 22.77 -8.38 2.58
N ARG A 10 22.91 -7.13 3.05
CA ARG A 10 22.35 -6.73 4.36
C ARG A 10 20.82 -6.84 4.38
N TYR A 11 20.17 -6.51 3.25
CA TYR A 11 18.73 -6.72 3.08
C TYR A 11 18.32 -8.18 2.92
N MET A 12 19.25 -9.14 2.72
CA MET A 12 18.92 -10.58 2.73
C MET A 12 18.38 -11.04 4.08
N LYS A 13 18.71 -10.36 5.19
CA LYS A 13 18.13 -10.67 6.50
C LYS A 13 16.62 -10.44 6.55
N TYR A 14 16.12 -9.51 5.73
CA TYR A 14 14.70 -9.17 5.63
C TYR A 14 14.08 -9.66 4.32
N TRP A 15 14.70 -10.69 3.73
CA TRP A 15 14.30 -11.27 2.46
C TRP A 15 12.87 -11.79 2.52
N GLU A 16 12.47 -12.45 3.62
CA GLU A 16 11.15 -13.05 3.75
C GLU A 16 10.05 -11.99 3.70
N GLU A 17 10.21 -10.88 4.43
CA GLU A 17 9.22 -9.80 4.47
C GLU A 17 9.17 -9.00 3.16
N ARG A 18 10.33 -8.78 2.51
CA ARG A 18 10.38 -8.13 1.18
C ARG A 18 9.74 -9.00 0.11
N ASN A 19 9.96 -10.31 0.19
CA ASN A 19 9.42 -11.27 -0.75
C ASN A 19 7.91 -11.32 -0.74
N VAL A 20 7.24 -11.03 0.38
CA VAL A 20 5.77 -10.93 0.43
C VAL A 20 5.25 -10.03 -0.70
N PHE A 21 5.88 -8.88 -0.92
CA PHE A 21 5.45 -7.94 -1.97
C PHE A 21 5.79 -8.39 -3.39
N PHE A 22 6.94 -9.06 -3.58
CA PHE A 22 7.32 -9.64 -4.86
C PHE A 22 6.41 -10.80 -5.25
N GLU A 23 6.20 -11.73 -4.32
CA GLU A 23 5.43 -12.96 -4.49
C GLU A 23 3.94 -12.65 -4.62
N SER A 24 3.40 -11.75 -3.80
CA SER A 24 1.96 -11.41 -3.85
C SER A 24 1.58 -10.71 -5.16
N LEU A 25 2.34 -9.69 -5.58
CA LEU A 25 1.91 -8.84 -6.69
C LEU A 25 2.24 -9.43 -8.07
N CYS A 26 3.37 -10.14 -8.21
CA CYS A 26 3.91 -10.60 -9.50
C CYS A 26 3.87 -9.51 -10.61
N ALA A 27 4.07 -8.24 -10.22
CA ALA A 27 3.92 -7.07 -11.08
C ALA A 27 5.07 -6.08 -10.83
N SER A 28 6.00 -6.03 -11.79
CA SER A 28 7.25 -5.24 -11.68
C SER A 28 7.00 -3.74 -11.61
N GLU A 29 5.87 -3.28 -12.15
CA GLU A 29 5.45 -1.89 -12.16
C GLU A 29 4.93 -1.38 -10.79
N GLN A 30 4.76 -2.24 -9.80
CA GLN A 30 4.12 -1.89 -8.51
C GLN A 30 4.92 -2.30 -7.28
N HIS A 31 5.64 -3.44 -7.30
CA HIS A 31 6.16 -4.03 -6.07
C HIS A 31 7.22 -3.19 -5.34
N TRP A 32 7.97 -2.35 -6.06
CA TRP A 32 9.13 -1.64 -5.51
C TRP A 32 8.73 -0.51 -4.58
N PHE A 33 7.51 0.04 -4.72
CA PHE A 33 6.96 0.99 -3.76
C PHE A 33 6.85 0.39 -2.36
N PHE A 34 6.42 -0.86 -2.26
CA PHE A 34 6.28 -1.55 -0.99
C PHE A 34 7.61 -2.03 -0.44
N VAL A 35 8.47 -2.58 -1.30
CA VAL A 35 9.82 -3.03 -0.92
C VAL A 35 10.65 -1.86 -0.40
N GLN A 36 10.68 -0.73 -1.11
CA GLN A 36 11.40 0.47 -0.62
C GLN A 36 10.70 1.12 0.58
N GLY A 37 9.38 1.03 0.67
CA GLY A 37 8.65 1.47 1.85
C GLY A 37 9.07 0.71 3.10
N TYR A 38 9.20 -0.61 2.98
CA TYR A 38 9.69 -1.46 4.06
C TYR A 38 11.18 -1.25 4.36
N ASP A 39 12.05 -1.18 3.33
CA ASP A 39 13.48 -0.92 3.51
C ASP A 39 13.70 0.42 4.25
N ALA A 40 12.93 1.46 3.92
CA ALA A 40 12.96 2.75 4.61
C ALA A 40 12.49 2.63 6.08
N TYR A 41 11.44 1.85 6.36
CA TYR A 41 10.97 1.61 7.73
C TYR A 41 12.05 0.94 8.59
N ILE A 42 12.75 -0.07 8.07
CA ILE A 42 13.86 -0.75 8.76
C ILE A 42 15.01 0.20 9.09
N GLN A 43 15.22 1.24 8.27
CA GLN A 43 16.20 2.30 8.52
C GLN A 43 15.64 3.47 9.35
N GLU A 44 14.45 3.32 9.96
CA GLU A 44 13.77 4.34 10.76
C GLU A 44 13.43 5.63 9.97
N LEU A 45 13.39 5.53 8.64
CA LEU A 45 12.99 6.60 7.73
C LEU A 45 11.46 6.58 7.52
N TYR A 46 10.71 6.90 8.57
CA TYR A 46 9.25 6.75 8.60
C TYR A 46 8.49 7.59 7.56
N LEU A 47 8.91 8.83 7.32
CA LEU A 47 8.25 9.70 6.32
C LEU A 47 8.46 9.17 4.88
N PRO A 48 9.70 8.84 4.44
CA PRO A 48 9.91 8.15 3.17
C PRO A 48 9.16 6.82 3.07
N SER A 49 9.17 6.02 4.15
CA SER A 49 8.46 4.74 4.20
C SER A 49 6.97 4.93 3.92
N LEU A 50 6.32 5.79 4.69
CA LEU A 50 4.89 6.06 4.59
C LEU A 50 4.51 6.60 3.21
N SER A 51 5.28 7.54 2.68
CA SER A 51 5.05 8.07 1.33
C SER A 51 5.18 6.98 0.25
N SER A 52 6.15 6.08 0.39
CA SER A 52 6.37 4.99 -0.58
C SER A 52 5.22 3.99 -0.55
N LEU A 53 4.75 3.59 0.64
CA LEU A 53 3.63 2.64 0.81
C LEU A 53 2.32 3.19 0.25
N LEU A 54 2.00 4.45 0.56
CA LEU A 54 0.80 5.12 0.05
C LEU A 54 0.82 5.24 -1.48
N ASN A 55 1.99 5.52 -2.06
CA ASN A 55 2.17 5.54 -3.51
C ASN A 55 2.03 4.12 -4.10
N GLY A 56 2.46 3.08 -3.40
CA GLY A 56 2.24 1.68 -3.81
C GLY A 56 0.75 1.33 -3.88
N ILE A 57 -0.02 1.69 -2.86
CA ILE A 57 -1.49 1.51 -2.85
C ILE A 57 -2.13 2.27 -4.02
N GLU A 58 -1.72 3.52 -4.25
CA GLU A 58 -2.22 4.31 -5.38
C GLU A 58 -1.89 3.65 -6.73
N ALA A 59 -0.62 3.29 -6.95
CA ALA A 59 -0.13 2.70 -8.20
C ALA A 59 -0.86 1.38 -8.51
N THR A 60 -0.97 0.51 -7.52
CA THR A 60 -1.66 -0.79 -7.65
C THR A 60 -3.12 -0.64 -8.03
N LEU A 61 -3.85 0.29 -7.42
CA LEU A 61 -5.24 0.60 -7.79
C LEU A 61 -5.33 1.13 -9.22
N ARG A 62 -4.51 2.12 -9.59
CA ARG A 62 -4.55 2.75 -10.91
C ARG A 62 -4.28 1.75 -12.03
N ILE A 63 -3.22 0.97 -11.88
CA ILE A 63 -2.79 0.01 -12.91
C ILE A 63 -3.80 -1.13 -13.02
N THR A 64 -4.26 -1.69 -11.89
CA THR A 64 -5.25 -2.77 -11.92
C THR A 64 -6.56 -2.31 -12.55
N LEU A 65 -7.06 -1.13 -12.20
CA LEU A 65 -8.25 -0.56 -12.82
C LEU A 65 -8.07 -0.30 -14.32
N TYR A 66 -6.90 0.17 -14.73
CA TYR A 66 -6.59 0.38 -16.14
C TYR A 66 -6.58 -0.93 -16.93
N GLN A 67 -6.00 -1.99 -16.38
CA GLN A 67 -5.98 -3.32 -17.03
C GLN A 67 -7.36 -4.00 -17.07
N MET A 68 -8.22 -3.71 -16.10
CA MET A 68 -9.59 -4.24 -16.05
C MET A 68 -10.54 -3.53 -17.02
N ASP A 69 -10.21 -2.31 -17.43
CA ASP A 69 -11.03 -1.51 -18.34
C ASP A 69 -10.81 -2.01 -19.78
N CYS A 70 -11.82 -2.71 -20.32
CA CYS A 70 -11.75 -3.42 -21.61
C CYS A 70 -11.58 -2.47 -22.81
N ASP A 71 -11.89 -1.18 -22.66
CA ASP A 71 -11.76 -0.17 -23.72
C ASP A 71 -10.32 0.39 -23.84
N THR A 72 -9.47 0.16 -22.84
CA THR A 72 -8.05 0.54 -22.83
C THR A 72 -7.18 -0.68 -23.15
N ALA A 73 -7.13 -1.04 -24.43
CA ALA A 73 -6.20 -2.03 -24.92
C ALA A 73 -4.74 -1.52 -24.78
N GLY A 74 -4.14 -1.75 -23.62
CA GLY A 74 -2.78 -2.27 -23.55
C GLY A 74 -1.60 -1.29 -23.63
N ASP A 75 -1.75 -0.01 -23.30
CA ASP A 75 -0.57 0.85 -23.09
C ASP A 75 -0.54 1.51 -21.71
N LEU A 76 0.26 0.95 -20.80
CA LEU A 76 0.51 1.51 -19.46
C LEU A 76 1.22 2.87 -19.50
N SER A 77 1.73 3.31 -20.65
CA SER A 77 2.36 4.62 -20.81
C SER A 77 1.37 5.80 -20.70
N ASP A 78 0.07 5.56 -20.84
CA ASP A 78 -1.00 6.58 -20.75
C ASP A 78 -1.78 6.55 -19.42
N LEU A 79 -1.11 6.19 -18.32
CA LEU A 79 -1.70 6.31 -16.99
C LEU A 79 -1.91 7.79 -16.65
N SER A 80 -3.15 8.26 -16.76
CA SER A 80 -3.53 9.65 -16.42
C SER A 80 -2.92 10.10 -15.08
N PRO A 81 -2.15 11.20 -15.04
CA PRO A 81 -1.49 11.68 -13.82
C PRO A 81 -2.48 12.23 -12.78
N TYR A 82 -3.76 12.40 -13.16
CA TYR A 82 -4.79 12.99 -12.30
C TYR A 82 -5.59 11.96 -11.50
N ARG A 83 -5.38 10.66 -11.72
CA ARG A 83 -5.99 9.60 -10.90
C ARG A 83 -5.15 9.37 -9.66
N VAL A 84 -5.39 10.14 -8.62
CA VAL A 84 -4.70 10.02 -7.33
C VAL A 84 -5.52 9.23 -6.31
N LEU A 85 -4.90 8.73 -5.24
CA LEU A 85 -5.56 7.94 -4.19
C LEU A 85 -6.69 8.76 -3.54
N SER A 86 -7.92 8.36 -3.83
CA SER A 86 -9.13 9.08 -3.45
C SER A 86 -10.28 8.10 -3.20
N ASN A 87 -11.30 8.52 -2.46
CA ASN A 87 -12.52 7.70 -2.29
C ASN A 87 -13.10 7.26 -3.63
N LYS A 88 -13.06 8.13 -4.65
CA LYS A 88 -13.55 7.80 -6.00
C LYS A 88 -12.76 6.65 -6.64
N LEU A 89 -11.43 6.66 -6.52
CA LEU A 89 -10.57 5.59 -7.05
C LEU A 89 -10.82 4.27 -6.33
N ILE A 90 -10.92 4.31 -5.00
CA ILE A 90 -11.21 3.13 -4.17
C ILE A 90 -12.61 2.59 -4.49
N LEU A 91 -13.61 3.46 -4.61
CA LEU A 91 -14.98 3.06 -4.95
C LEU A 91 -15.06 2.44 -6.35
N GLN A 92 -14.30 2.97 -7.32
CA GLN A 92 -14.16 2.34 -8.63
C GLN A 92 -13.58 0.93 -8.51
N ALA A 93 -12.48 0.73 -7.77
CA ALA A 93 -11.90 -0.59 -7.54
C ALA A 93 -12.90 -1.57 -6.90
N ASN A 94 -13.68 -1.10 -5.92
CA ASN A 94 -14.75 -1.89 -5.31
C ASN A 94 -15.81 -2.32 -6.34
N ASN A 95 -16.20 -1.43 -7.26
CA ASN A 95 -17.16 -1.75 -8.32
C ASN A 95 -16.64 -2.79 -9.32
N PHE A 96 -15.31 -2.90 -9.48
CA PHE A 96 -14.65 -3.96 -10.25
C PHE A 96 -14.43 -5.26 -9.44
N GLY A 97 -14.89 -5.31 -8.19
CA GLY A 97 -14.85 -6.49 -7.34
C GLY A 97 -13.57 -6.66 -6.52
N LEU A 98 -12.72 -5.64 -6.41
CA LEU A 98 -11.60 -5.67 -5.46
C LEU A 98 -12.15 -5.56 -4.03
N GLU A 99 -11.60 -6.34 -3.09
CA GLU A 99 -11.99 -6.29 -1.69
C GLU A 99 -11.36 -5.10 -0.97
N VAL A 100 -11.83 -3.88 -1.26
CA VAL A 100 -11.24 -2.64 -0.75
C VAL A 100 -11.31 -2.48 0.79
N LYS A 101 -12.04 -3.35 1.50
CA LYS A 101 -12.03 -3.40 2.96
C LYS A 101 -10.62 -3.58 3.54
N TYR A 102 -9.70 -4.21 2.81
CA TYR A 102 -8.31 -4.38 3.21
C TYR A 102 -7.49 -3.07 3.19
N LEU A 103 -8.08 -1.96 2.71
CA LEU A 103 -7.49 -0.62 2.80
C LEU A 103 -7.94 0.15 4.06
N SER A 104 -8.84 -0.43 4.86
CA SER A 104 -9.35 0.16 6.10
C SER A 104 -8.34 0.02 7.22
N PHE A 105 -8.27 1.02 8.10
CA PHE A 105 -7.64 0.85 9.40
C PHE A 105 -8.55 -0.03 10.28
N ASN A 106 -7.95 -0.80 11.21
CA ASN A 106 -8.72 -1.69 12.11
C ASN A 106 -9.68 -0.91 13.01
N GLU A 107 -9.28 0.30 13.41
CA GLU A 107 -10.07 1.24 14.21
C GLU A 107 -11.10 2.06 13.41
N GLU A 108 -11.11 1.95 12.06
CA GLU A 108 -11.99 2.73 11.20
C GLU A 108 -13.39 2.10 11.10
N MET A 109 -14.30 2.54 11.98
CA MET A 109 -15.66 1.99 12.05
C MET A 109 -16.55 2.30 10.83
N HIS A 110 -16.30 3.42 10.15
CA HIS A 110 -17.19 3.97 9.12
C HIS A 110 -16.59 3.94 7.71
N PHE A 111 -15.68 3.00 7.42
CA PHE A 111 -14.95 2.95 6.15
C PHE A 111 -15.88 3.03 4.91
N PHE A 112 -16.85 2.11 4.79
CA PHE A 112 -17.76 2.10 3.63
C PHE A 112 -18.72 3.30 3.62
N GLU A 113 -19.12 3.83 4.78
CA GLU A 113 -19.96 5.03 4.85
C GLU A 113 -19.19 6.26 4.35
N ASN A 114 -17.94 6.43 4.78
CA ASN A 114 -17.04 7.48 4.31
C ASN A 114 -16.76 7.32 2.81
N LEU A 115 -16.46 6.09 2.36
CA LEU A 115 -16.20 5.78 0.95
C LEU A 115 -17.36 6.18 0.03
N ASN A 116 -18.60 5.96 0.48
CA ASN A 116 -19.82 6.29 -0.25
C ASN A 116 -20.33 7.72 -0.01
N SER A 117 -19.66 8.50 0.85
CA SER A 117 -20.07 9.87 1.13
C SER A 117 -19.93 10.77 -0.11
N ALA A 118 -20.78 11.79 -0.19
CA ALA A 118 -20.83 12.71 -1.33
C ALA A 118 -20.94 14.17 -0.84
N LYS A 119 -20.59 15.11 -1.72
CA LYS A 119 -20.76 16.54 -1.44
C LYS A 119 -22.23 16.86 -1.11
N PRO A 120 -22.50 17.77 -0.15
CA PRO A 120 -21.53 18.60 0.58
C PRO A 120 -20.85 17.91 1.78
N ASN A 121 -21.28 16.71 2.17
CA ASN A 121 -20.83 16.00 3.37
C ASN A 121 -19.76 14.93 3.05
N LEU A 122 -18.85 15.22 2.12
CA LEU A 122 -17.78 14.31 1.74
C LEU A 122 -16.84 14.09 2.93
N ARG A 123 -16.56 12.82 3.24
CA ARG A 123 -15.60 12.37 4.26
C ARG A 123 -14.62 11.42 3.61
N ASP A 124 -13.33 11.73 3.68
CA ASP A 124 -12.30 10.83 3.20
C ASP A 124 -12.21 9.60 4.11
N VAL A 125 -11.96 8.42 3.53
CA VAL A 125 -11.51 7.26 4.31
C VAL A 125 -10.10 7.53 4.83
N GLU A 126 -9.71 6.87 5.92
CA GLU A 126 -8.50 7.24 6.66
C GLU A 126 -7.23 7.15 5.80
N ILE A 127 -7.10 6.12 4.96
CA ILE A 127 -5.93 5.98 4.06
C ILE A 127 -5.83 7.12 3.03
N VAL A 128 -6.98 7.66 2.57
CA VAL A 128 -7.03 8.80 1.64
C VAL A 128 -6.67 10.09 2.37
N ARG A 129 -7.23 10.29 3.56
CA ARG A 129 -6.93 11.44 4.43
C ARG A 129 -5.43 11.50 4.76
N LEU A 130 -4.86 10.36 5.16
CA LEU A 130 -3.44 10.21 5.46
C LEU A 130 -2.57 10.52 4.25
N ARG A 131 -2.91 9.99 3.07
CA ARG A 131 -2.20 10.29 1.83
C ARG A 131 -2.20 11.78 1.51
N ASN A 132 -3.38 12.40 1.54
CA ASN A 132 -3.50 13.84 1.31
C ASN A 132 -2.63 14.65 2.29
N ASN A 133 -2.60 14.24 3.56
CA ASN A 133 -1.80 14.90 4.57
C ASN A 133 -0.29 14.77 4.29
N ILE A 134 0.22 13.54 4.12
CA ILE A 134 1.64 13.29 3.91
C ILE A 134 2.14 13.91 2.61
N CYS A 135 1.44 13.72 1.49
CA CYS A 135 1.88 14.20 0.18
C CYS A 135 1.75 15.72 0.01
N HIS A 136 0.91 16.40 0.80
CA HIS A 136 0.83 17.86 0.82
C HIS A 136 1.66 18.50 1.94
N GLY A 137 2.42 17.72 2.71
CA GLY A 137 3.24 18.22 3.81
C GLY A 137 2.45 18.66 5.05
N ASN A 138 1.18 18.27 5.16
CA ASN A 138 0.37 18.51 6.36
C ASN A 138 0.67 17.47 7.43
N ILE A 139 1.70 17.73 8.23
CA ILE A 139 2.11 16.87 9.36
C ILE A 139 1.51 17.29 10.70
N THR A 140 0.51 18.20 10.69
CA THR A 140 -0.02 18.82 11.92
C THR A 140 -0.63 17.83 12.91
N ASP A 141 -1.19 16.73 12.40
CA ASP A 141 -1.74 15.64 13.22
C ASP A 141 -0.67 14.88 14.01
N PHE A 142 0.60 14.99 13.60
CA PHE A 142 1.74 14.31 14.21
C PHE A 142 2.61 15.25 15.04
N ILE A 143 2.23 16.52 15.22
CA ILE A 143 2.99 17.46 16.04
C ILE A 143 2.77 17.11 17.52
N ASN A 144 3.85 16.77 18.23
CA ASN A 144 3.81 16.65 19.68
C ASN A 144 3.63 18.03 20.32
N ARG A 145 2.70 18.13 21.27
CA ARG A 145 2.38 19.35 22.01
C ARG A 145 2.47 19.18 23.53
N ASP A 146 3.03 18.07 23.99
CA ASP A 146 3.07 17.70 25.41
C ASP A 146 3.95 18.64 26.23
N LEU A 147 4.93 19.28 25.59
CA LEU A 147 5.83 20.27 26.19
C LEU A 147 5.27 21.71 26.21
N GLY A 148 4.00 21.88 25.83
CA GLY A 148 3.32 23.17 25.73
C GLY A 148 3.33 23.76 24.30
N VAL A 149 2.42 24.71 24.05
CA VAL A 149 2.13 25.26 22.71
C VAL A 149 3.35 25.90 22.05
N GLU A 150 4.21 26.56 22.83
CA GLU A 150 5.44 27.22 22.33
C GLU A 150 6.60 26.24 22.10
N ASN A 151 6.48 24.98 22.52
CA ASN A 151 7.51 23.94 22.39
C ASN A 151 7.02 22.76 21.54
N SER A 152 6.05 23.00 20.66
CA SER A 152 5.54 21.96 19.78
C SER A 152 6.61 21.55 18.76
N TYR A 153 6.82 20.26 18.56
CA TYR A 153 7.80 19.77 17.60
C TYR A 153 7.27 18.55 16.86
N PHE A 154 7.83 18.32 15.68
CA PHE A 154 7.65 17.09 14.94
C PHE A 154 9.00 16.40 14.85
N SER A 155 9.02 15.09 15.08
CA SER A 155 10.14 14.24 14.74
C SER A 155 9.63 13.01 13.97
N PRO A 156 10.41 12.43 13.04
CA PRO A 156 9.95 11.31 12.23
C PRO A 156 9.42 10.12 13.03
N GLU A 157 9.92 9.89 14.24
CA GLU A 157 9.51 8.81 15.15
C GLU A 157 8.02 8.90 15.53
N MET A 158 7.43 10.09 15.47
CA MET A 158 5.99 10.29 15.70
C MET A 158 5.13 9.63 14.62
N LEU A 159 5.71 9.30 13.45
CA LEU A 159 5.04 8.55 12.39
C LEU A 159 5.13 7.04 12.57
N LYS A 160 5.97 6.53 13.48
CA LYS A 160 6.26 5.09 13.59
C LYS A 160 5.02 4.22 13.64
N GLU A 161 4.11 4.47 14.58
CA GLU A 161 2.88 3.68 14.74
C GLU A 161 2.01 3.74 13.48
N THR A 162 1.93 4.92 12.85
CA THR A 162 1.16 5.09 11.60
C THR A 162 1.80 4.32 10.45
N THR A 163 3.13 4.34 10.34
CA THR A 163 3.87 3.55 9.34
C THR A 163 3.67 2.05 9.56
N GLU A 164 3.71 1.56 10.81
CA GLU A 164 3.45 0.15 11.15
C GLU A 164 2.05 -0.29 10.72
N LYS A 165 1.02 0.54 10.99
CA LYS A 165 -0.36 0.29 10.53
C LYS A 165 -0.46 0.24 9.02
N VAL A 166 0.16 1.18 8.31
CA VAL A 166 0.14 1.22 6.84
C VAL A 166 0.95 0.08 6.22
N LEU A 167 2.02 -0.40 6.87
CA LEU A 167 2.73 -1.60 6.47
C LEU A 167 1.84 -2.85 6.55
N ALA A 168 1.10 -3.02 7.66
CA ALA A 168 0.16 -4.12 7.81
C ALA A 168 -0.94 -4.08 6.73
N ILE A 169 -1.56 -2.90 6.54
CA ILE A 169 -2.53 -2.67 5.45
C ILE A 169 -1.92 -3.01 4.08
N SER A 170 -0.67 -2.63 3.85
CA SER A 170 0.01 -2.87 2.57
C SER A 170 0.24 -4.35 2.32
N ALA A 171 0.61 -5.12 3.34
CA ALA A 171 0.79 -6.57 3.23
C ALA A 171 -0.53 -7.25 2.86
N ASP A 172 -1.59 -6.99 3.63
CA ASP A 172 -2.93 -7.55 3.40
C ASP A 172 -3.48 -7.15 2.03
N TRP A 173 -3.31 -5.88 1.65
CA TRP A 173 -3.72 -5.36 0.35
C TRP A 173 -3.00 -6.05 -0.80
N CYS A 174 -1.67 -6.17 -0.73
CA CYS A 174 -0.87 -6.79 -1.79
C CYS A 174 -1.25 -8.26 -1.98
N GLU A 175 -1.48 -8.98 -0.89
CA GLU A 175 -1.89 -10.38 -0.95
C GLU A 175 -3.26 -10.55 -1.61
N MET A 176 -4.27 -9.80 -1.14
CA MET A 176 -5.61 -9.83 -1.72
C MET A 176 -5.59 -9.42 -3.19
N LEU A 177 -4.86 -8.35 -3.51
CA LEU A 177 -4.73 -7.87 -4.88
C LEU A 177 -4.04 -8.89 -5.78
N GLY A 178 -3.01 -9.57 -5.29
CA GLY A 178 -2.34 -10.67 -5.98
C GLY A 178 -3.31 -11.78 -6.40
N ARG A 179 -4.14 -12.22 -5.44
CA ARG A 179 -5.21 -13.20 -5.69
C ARG A 179 -6.20 -12.69 -6.74
N PHE A 180 -6.64 -11.44 -6.62
CA PHE A 180 -7.56 -10.81 -7.58
C PHE A 180 -6.96 -10.76 -8.98
N ARG A 181 -5.71 -10.29 -9.13
CA ARG A 181 -5.02 -10.16 -10.42
C ARG A 181 -4.85 -11.51 -11.10
N ARG A 182 -4.48 -12.56 -10.35
CA ARG A 182 -4.38 -13.94 -10.87
C ARG A 182 -5.71 -14.47 -11.37
N LYS A 183 -6.76 -14.34 -10.54
CA LYS A 183 -8.11 -14.80 -10.89
C LYS A 183 -8.62 -14.16 -12.19
N ASN A 184 -8.21 -12.93 -12.47
CA ASN A 184 -8.62 -12.17 -13.65
C ASN A 184 -7.57 -12.17 -14.79
N GLY A 185 -6.48 -12.95 -14.68
CA GLY A 185 -5.47 -13.06 -15.73
C GLY A 185 -4.67 -11.78 -16.00
N LEU A 186 -4.50 -10.91 -15.00
CA LEU A 186 -3.87 -9.58 -15.14
C LEU A 186 -2.35 -9.57 -14.95
N LEU A 187 -1.70 -10.73 -15.07
CA LEU A 187 -0.27 -10.87 -14.86
C LEU A 187 0.47 -10.59 -16.17
N ASN A 188 1.09 -9.42 -16.25
CA ASN A 188 1.69 -8.92 -17.50
C ASN A 188 2.98 -9.64 -17.91
N TYR A 189 3.74 -10.15 -16.94
CA TYR A 189 5.11 -10.61 -17.17
C TYR A 189 5.38 -12.02 -16.66
N ASP A 190 4.77 -12.42 -15.55
CA ASP A 190 5.01 -13.72 -14.92
C ASP A 190 3.71 -14.51 -14.80
N THR A 191 3.59 -15.64 -15.50
CA THR A 191 2.51 -16.60 -15.23
C THR A 191 2.99 -17.56 -14.14
N PRO A 192 2.46 -17.49 -12.90
CA PRO A 192 2.91 -18.36 -11.82
C PRO A 192 2.59 -19.81 -12.16
N SER A 193 3.49 -20.71 -11.78
CA SER A 193 3.21 -22.15 -11.79
C SER A 193 2.10 -22.46 -10.76
N ALA A 194 1.42 -23.61 -10.94
CA ALA A 194 0.39 -24.05 -10.00
C ALA A 194 0.90 -24.15 -8.54
N ASP A 195 2.16 -24.57 -8.35
CA ASP A 195 2.82 -24.68 -7.04
C ASP A 195 3.02 -23.32 -6.33
N GLN A 196 3.15 -22.24 -7.10
CA GLN A 196 3.37 -20.90 -6.56
C GLN A 196 2.06 -20.27 -6.08
N ILE A 197 0.93 -20.62 -6.70
CA ILE A 197 -0.41 -20.26 -6.22
C ILE A 197 -0.69 -20.92 -4.85
N GLU A 198 -0.22 -22.15 -4.64
CA GLU A 198 -0.41 -22.88 -3.39
C GLU A 198 0.43 -22.31 -2.24
N LYS A 199 1.68 -21.88 -2.49
CA LYS A 199 2.52 -21.20 -1.50
C LYS A 199 1.93 -19.90 -0.96
N ASP A 200 1.28 -19.10 -1.81
CA ASP A 200 0.68 -17.84 -1.39
C ASP A 200 -0.55 -18.05 -0.49
N LEU A 201 -1.27 -19.18 -0.63
CA LEU A 201 -2.31 -19.57 0.31
C LEU A 201 -1.74 -19.87 1.71
N PHE A 202 -0.52 -20.41 1.81
CA PHE A 202 0.14 -20.69 3.08
C PHE A 202 0.73 -19.46 3.77
N LEU A 203 1.13 -18.42 3.02
CA LEU A 203 1.65 -17.17 3.59
C LEU A 203 0.58 -16.46 4.44
N TYR A 204 -0.68 -16.47 3.97
CA TYR A 204 -1.86 -15.96 4.69
C TYR A 204 -2.05 -16.63 6.05
N ASP A 205 -1.92 -17.96 6.10
CA ASP A 205 -2.10 -18.73 7.32
C ASP A 205 -0.94 -18.52 8.31
N LYS A 206 0.28 -18.27 7.80
CA LYS A 206 1.48 -18.02 8.61
C LYS A 206 1.45 -16.66 9.31
N ILE A 207 0.98 -15.61 8.63
CA ILE A 207 0.80 -14.28 9.24
C ILE A 207 -0.30 -14.31 10.31
N LYS A 208 -1.34 -15.13 10.11
CA LYS A 208 -2.42 -15.30 11.08
C LYS A 208 -2.01 -16.09 12.33
N SER A 209 -1.10 -17.07 12.19
CA SER A 209 -0.60 -17.87 13.30
C SER A 209 0.44 -17.17 14.17
N ASP A 210 1.14 -16.16 13.64
CA ASP A 210 2.14 -15.38 14.39
C ASP A 210 1.51 -14.25 15.24
N GLN A 211 0.17 -14.15 15.28
CA GLN A 211 -0.61 -13.21 16.10
C GLN A 211 -1.43 -13.89 17.23
N GLU A 212 -1.23 -15.19 17.49
CA GLU A 212 -1.74 -15.91 18.68
C GLU A 212 -0.59 -16.31 19.62
#